data_AF-A0A3S4IVW8-F1
#
_entry.id   AF-A0A3S4IVW8-F1
#
_cell.length_a   1.000
_cell.length_b   1.000
_cell.length_c   1.000
_cell.angle_alpha   90.00
_cell.angle_beta   90.00
_cell.angle_gamma   90.00
#
_symmetry.space_group_name_H-M   'P 1'
#
loop_
_entity.id
_entity.type
_entity.pdbx_description
1 polymer ?
#
loop_
_entity_poly.entity_id
_entity_poly.type
_entity_poly.pdbx_seq_one_letter_code
_entity_poly.pdbx_strand_id
1 'polypeptide(L)'
;MGNPELLRQFDIPVVHDLPGVGENLQDHLEMYLQYECKEPVSLYPALQWWNQPKIGAEWLFGGTGIGASNQFEAGGFIRSRAEFAWPNIQYHFLPVAINYNGSKRGERARLPVPRRLDAFAQPRPRAPEVARPARPSGDPV
;
A
#
# COMPACT_ATOMS: atom_id res chain seq x y z
N MET A 1 25.67 9.65 -11.57
CA MET A 1 25.68 10.72 -10.56
C MET A 1 25.28 10.07 -9.24
N GLY A 2 25.90 10.40 -8.11
CA GLY A 2 25.58 9.79 -6.81
C GLY A 2 26.74 9.83 -5.82
N ASN A 3 26.66 9.05 -4.73
CA ASN A 3 27.73 8.92 -3.74
C ASN A 3 29.02 8.31 -4.38
N PRO A 4 30.13 9.06 -4.48
CA PRO A 4 31.33 8.59 -5.16
C PRO A 4 31.97 7.34 -4.52
N GLU A 5 31.96 7.25 -3.19
CA GLU A 5 32.52 6.13 -2.44
C GLU A 5 31.74 4.85 -2.68
N LEU A 6 30.41 4.94 -2.83
CA LEU A 6 29.55 3.81 -3.20
C LEU A 6 29.74 3.43 -4.66
N LEU A 7 29.71 4.41 -5.59
CA LEU A 7 29.80 4.15 -7.03
C LEU A 7 31.13 3.51 -7.44
N ARG A 8 32.25 3.92 -6.80
CA ARG A 8 33.58 3.34 -7.04
C ARG A 8 33.67 1.86 -6.63
N GLN A 9 32.89 1.40 -5.65
CA GLN A 9 32.88 -0.02 -5.25
C GLN A 9 32.31 -0.94 -6.34
N PHE A 10 31.55 -0.39 -7.28
CA PHE A 10 30.91 -1.13 -8.38
C PHE A 10 31.48 -0.77 -9.75
N ASP A 11 32.66 -0.15 -9.80
CA ASP A 11 33.32 0.30 -11.02
C ASP A 11 32.44 1.23 -11.89
N ILE A 12 31.56 2.00 -11.25
CA ILE A 12 30.67 2.94 -11.94
C ILE A 12 31.34 4.32 -12.02
N PRO A 13 31.55 4.88 -13.23
CA PRO A 13 32.18 6.20 -13.37
C PRO A 13 31.30 7.31 -12.78
N VAL A 14 31.91 8.15 -11.95
CA VAL A 14 31.23 9.29 -11.31
C VAL A 14 31.17 10.46 -12.28
N VAL A 15 29.99 10.68 -12.86
CA VAL A 15 29.71 11.85 -13.72
C VAL A 15 29.47 13.13 -12.90
N HIS A 16 28.86 12.99 -11.72
CA HIS A 16 28.58 14.10 -10.80
C HIS A 16 28.49 13.58 -9.37
N ASP A 17 29.15 14.26 -8.44
CA ASP A 17 29.20 13.93 -7.02
C ASP A 17 27.95 14.47 -6.32
N LEU A 18 27.05 13.56 -5.94
CA LEU A 18 25.80 13.87 -5.25
C LEU A 18 25.54 12.80 -4.18
N PRO A 19 26.09 12.94 -2.96
CA PRO A 19 26.03 11.89 -1.95
C PRO A 19 24.62 11.61 -1.42
N GLY A 20 23.66 12.51 -1.64
CA GLY A 20 22.25 12.31 -1.25
C GLY A 20 21.41 11.47 -2.23
N VAL A 21 21.95 11.07 -3.39
CA VAL A 21 21.21 10.24 -4.36
C VAL A 21 21.03 8.84 -3.79
N GLY A 22 19.78 8.42 -3.62
CA GLY A 22 19.43 7.15 -3.00
C GLY A 22 19.31 7.21 -1.48
N GLU A 23 19.60 8.36 -0.87
CA GLU A 23 19.42 8.58 0.57
C GLU A 23 18.03 9.15 0.88
N ASN A 24 17.66 9.13 2.16
CA ASN A 24 16.43 9.76 2.66
C ASN A 24 15.15 9.22 1.97
N LEU A 25 15.14 7.91 1.69
CA LEU A 25 13.90 7.23 1.30
C LEU A 25 12.89 7.37 2.44
N GLN A 26 11.71 7.92 2.12
CA GLN A 26 10.61 8.05 3.05
C GLN A 26 9.42 7.30 2.47
N ASP A 27 8.94 6.32 3.21
CA ASP A 27 7.76 5.54 2.85
C ASP A 27 6.76 5.56 4.01
N HIS A 28 5.48 5.55 3.71
CA HIS A 28 4.43 5.57 4.72
C HIS A 28 4.30 4.20 5.37
N LEU A 29 4.44 4.14 6.70
CA LEU A 29 4.18 2.89 7.42
C LEU A 29 2.67 2.64 7.44
N GLU A 30 2.25 1.51 6.87
CA GLU A 30 0.85 1.09 6.80
C GLU A 30 0.56 -0.02 7.83
N MET A 31 -0.56 0.11 8.55
CA MET A 31 -1.08 -0.91 9.44
C MET A 31 -2.56 -1.19 9.16
N TYR A 32 -2.95 -2.46 9.32
CA TYR A 32 -4.29 -2.93 8.99
C TYR A 32 -5.12 -3.25 10.24
N LEU A 33 -6.30 -2.62 10.38
CA LEU A 33 -7.30 -2.98 11.38
C LEU A 33 -8.54 -3.54 10.69
N GLN A 34 -8.96 -4.76 11.09
CA GLN A 34 -10.07 -5.49 10.48
C GLN A 34 -11.14 -5.83 11.54
N TYR A 35 -12.41 -5.53 11.28
CA TYR A 35 -13.56 -5.64 12.20
C TYR A 35 -14.81 -6.31 11.60
N GLU A 36 -15.37 -7.38 12.17
CA GLU A 36 -16.53 -8.09 11.58
C GLU A 36 -17.74 -7.18 11.22
N CYS A 37 -18.33 -7.43 10.05
CA CYS A 37 -19.56 -6.77 9.62
C CYS A 37 -20.78 -7.44 10.24
N LYS A 38 -21.68 -6.65 10.84
CA LYS A 38 -22.97 -7.16 11.34
C LYS A 38 -23.99 -7.43 10.23
N GLU A 39 -23.81 -6.81 9.06
CA GLU A 39 -24.68 -6.90 7.90
C GLU A 39 -23.87 -7.34 6.67
N PRO A 40 -24.48 -8.01 5.67
CA PRO A 40 -23.78 -8.55 4.51
C PRO A 40 -23.49 -7.47 3.44
N VAL A 41 -22.83 -6.38 3.83
CA VAL A 41 -22.59 -5.18 3.00
C VAL A 41 -21.13 -5.05 2.52
N SER A 42 -20.28 -6.03 2.79
CA SER A 42 -18.88 -6.01 2.35
C SER A 42 -18.72 -6.38 0.88
N LEU A 43 -17.55 -6.07 0.31
CA LEU A 43 -17.17 -6.44 -1.07
C LEU A 43 -16.79 -7.91 -1.22
N TYR A 44 -16.86 -8.70 -0.14
CA TYR A 44 -16.47 -10.10 -0.17
C TYR A 44 -17.15 -10.95 -1.27
N PRO A 45 -18.45 -10.78 -1.57
CA PRO A 45 -19.10 -11.50 -2.68
C PRO A 45 -18.47 -11.18 -4.04
N ALA A 46 -18.02 -9.95 -4.27
CA ALA A 46 -17.38 -9.55 -5.53
C ALA A 46 -16.02 -10.26 -5.74
N LEU A 47 -15.38 -10.70 -4.66
CA LEU A 47 -14.15 -11.49 -4.72
C LEU A 47 -14.38 -12.96 -5.10
N GLN A 48 -15.62 -13.45 -5.11
CA GLN A 48 -15.88 -14.83 -5.52
C GLN A 48 -15.70 -14.98 -7.02
N TRP A 49 -14.94 -15.99 -7.45
CA TRP A 49 -14.55 -16.13 -8.86
C TRP A 49 -15.76 -16.24 -9.80
N TRP A 50 -16.88 -16.80 -9.33
CA TRP A 50 -18.12 -16.91 -10.12
C TRP A 50 -18.86 -15.58 -10.30
N ASN A 51 -18.64 -14.60 -9.42
CA ASN A 51 -19.23 -13.26 -9.54
C ASN A 51 -18.39 -12.33 -10.44
N GLN A 52 -17.09 -12.63 -10.62
CA GLN A 52 -16.16 -11.80 -11.38
C GLN A 52 -16.53 -11.63 -12.87
N PRO A 53 -17.01 -12.65 -13.61
CA PRO A 53 -17.40 -12.47 -15.02
C PRO A 53 -18.50 -11.42 -15.22
N LYS A 54 -19.50 -11.41 -14.35
CA LYS A 54 -20.59 -10.43 -14.41
C LYS A 54 -20.08 -9.01 -14.15
N ILE A 55 -19.25 -8.85 -13.12
CA ILE A 55 -18.63 -7.56 -12.77
C ILE A 55 -17.74 -7.05 -13.93
N GLY A 56 -16.95 -7.94 -14.51
CA GLY A 56 -16.10 -7.61 -15.65
C GLY A 56 -16.90 -7.20 -16.89
N ALA A 57 -18.02 -7.88 -17.16
CA ALA A 57 -18.90 -7.51 -18.27
C ALA A 57 -19.58 -6.14 -18.05
N GLU A 58 -20.08 -5.87 -16.83
CA GLU A 58 -20.67 -4.57 -16.47
C GLU A 58 -19.66 -3.43 -16.66
N TRP A 59 -18.42 -3.63 -16.21
CA TRP A 59 -17.35 -2.66 -16.40
C TRP A 59 -16.96 -2.50 -17.88
N LEU A 60 -16.78 -3.61 -18.60
CA LEU A 60 -16.30 -3.59 -19.99
C LEU A 60 -17.31 -2.93 -20.95
N PHE A 61 -18.60 -3.24 -20.80
CA PHE A 61 -19.63 -2.77 -21.71
C PHE A 61 -20.34 -1.51 -21.20
N GLY A 62 -20.39 -1.30 -19.89
CA GLY A 62 -21.12 -0.20 -19.26
C GLY A 62 -20.26 0.82 -18.56
N GLY A 63 -18.96 0.60 -18.38
CA GLY A 63 -18.06 1.50 -17.65
C GLY A 63 -18.47 1.75 -16.20
N THR A 64 -19.28 0.87 -15.62
CA THR A 64 -19.96 1.07 -14.34
C THR A 64 -19.78 -0.15 -13.41
N GLY A 65 -20.34 -0.06 -12.21
CA GLY A 65 -20.31 -1.13 -11.22
C GLY A 65 -19.02 -1.19 -10.40
N ILE A 66 -18.89 -2.27 -9.61
CA ILE A 66 -17.76 -2.46 -8.68
C ILE A 66 -16.42 -2.51 -9.42
N GLY A 67 -16.39 -3.03 -10.66
CA GLY A 67 -15.17 -3.04 -11.47
C GLY A 67 -14.64 -1.65 -11.85
N ALA A 68 -15.47 -0.60 -11.74
CA ALA A 68 -15.10 0.79 -11.98
C ALA A 68 -14.66 1.54 -10.70
N SER A 69 -14.76 0.94 -9.51
CA SER A 69 -14.36 1.57 -8.24
C SER A 69 -12.94 1.16 -7.81
N ASN A 70 -12.20 2.11 -7.21
CA ASN A 70 -10.92 1.84 -6.55
C ASN A 70 -11.05 1.15 -5.18
N GLN A 71 -12.28 1.06 -4.66
CA GLN A 71 -12.65 0.47 -3.36
C GLN A 71 -12.14 1.23 -2.11
N PHE A 72 -11.62 2.44 -2.29
CA PHE A 72 -11.26 3.37 -1.21
C PHE A 72 -12.47 4.26 -0.89
N GLU A 73 -13.45 3.69 -0.21
CA GLU A 73 -14.80 4.27 -0.10
C GLU A 73 -14.89 5.40 0.94
N ALA A 74 -13.98 5.44 1.91
CA ALA A 74 -13.83 6.58 2.81
C ALA A 74 -12.40 6.73 3.29
N GLY A 75 -12.06 7.89 3.83
CA GLY A 75 -10.76 8.14 4.40
C GLY A 75 -10.76 9.37 5.28
N GLY A 76 -9.65 9.64 5.94
CA GLY A 76 -9.52 10.81 6.80
C GLY A 76 -8.09 11.07 7.24
N PHE A 77 -7.82 12.28 7.69
CA PHE A 77 -6.52 12.64 8.23
C PHE A 77 -6.71 13.10 9.67
N ILE A 78 -5.97 12.50 10.60
CA ILE A 78 -6.04 12.85 12.01
C ILE A 78 -4.66 13.20 12.57
N ARG A 79 -4.68 13.89 13.70
CA ARG A 79 -3.50 14.14 14.52
C ARG A 79 -3.47 13.13 15.66
N SER A 80 -2.34 12.45 15.85
CA SER A 80 -2.19 11.51 16.96
C SER A 80 -2.06 12.20 18.31
N ARG A 81 -1.62 13.46 18.35
CA ARG A 81 -1.50 14.31 19.54
C ARG A 81 -1.58 15.80 19.18
N ALA A 82 -1.97 16.62 20.15
CA ALA A 82 -2.16 18.07 19.97
C ALA A 82 -0.88 18.82 19.56
N GLU A 83 0.29 18.30 19.92
CA GLU A 83 1.61 18.89 19.59
C GLU A 83 1.91 18.92 18.09
N PHE A 84 1.25 18.09 17.27
CA PHE A 84 1.46 18.13 15.83
C PHE A 84 0.65 19.27 15.20
N ALA A 85 1.34 20.10 14.42
CA ALA A 85 0.72 21.21 13.70
C ALA A 85 -0.11 20.71 12.49
N TRP A 86 0.18 19.52 11.95
CA TRP A 86 -0.52 18.91 10.83
C TRP A 86 -0.95 17.47 11.14
N PRO A 87 -1.96 16.93 10.43
CA PRO A 87 -2.32 15.53 10.51
C PRO A 87 -1.15 14.63 10.13
N ASN A 88 -0.85 13.66 11.00
CA ASN A 88 0.27 12.72 10.84
C ASN A 88 -0.21 11.26 10.74
N ILE A 89 -1.52 11.04 10.70
CA ILE A 89 -2.13 9.73 10.42
C ILE A 89 -3.18 9.93 9.34
N GLN A 90 -3.13 9.09 8.31
CA GLN A 90 -4.13 8.99 7.26
C GLN A 90 -4.89 7.68 7.42
N TYR A 91 -6.20 7.70 7.29
CA TYR A 91 -7.03 6.51 7.27
C TYR A 91 -7.60 6.30 5.88
N HIS A 92 -7.70 5.05 5.48
CA HIS A 92 -8.42 4.58 4.32
C HIS A 92 -9.37 3.47 4.74
N PHE A 93 -10.63 3.58 4.41
CA PHE A 93 -11.64 2.58 4.69
C PHE A 93 -11.86 1.73 3.45
N LEU A 94 -11.71 0.42 3.60
CA LEU A 94 -11.97 -0.54 2.54
C LEU A 94 -13.03 -1.53 3.03
N PRO A 95 -14.09 -1.82 2.27
CA PRO A 95 -15.09 -2.82 2.63
C PRO A 95 -14.62 -4.27 2.35
N VAL A 96 -13.36 -4.61 2.62
CA VAL A 96 -12.76 -5.92 2.31
C VAL A 96 -11.74 -6.37 3.36
N ALA A 97 -11.60 -7.67 3.57
CA ALA A 97 -10.50 -8.25 4.36
C ALA A 97 -9.34 -8.70 3.48
N ILE A 98 -8.10 -8.43 3.91
CA ILE A 98 -6.88 -8.85 3.21
C ILE A 98 -6.03 -9.67 4.17
N ASN A 99 -5.60 -10.85 3.70
CA ASN A 99 -4.63 -11.71 4.39
C ASN A 99 -3.28 -11.58 3.67
N TYR A 100 -2.25 -11.12 4.38
CA TYR A 100 -0.92 -10.88 3.82
C TYR A 100 0.10 -11.99 4.10
N ASN A 101 -0.33 -13.20 4.46
CA ASN A 101 0.61 -14.29 4.75
C ASN A 101 1.15 -15.04 3.51
N GLY A 102 0.94 -14.52 2.30
CA GLY A 102 1.37 -15.16 1.04
C GLY A 102 0.75 -16.54 0.77
N SER A 103 -0.07 -17.07 1.67
CA SER A 103 -0.81 -18.31 1.52
C SER A 103 -2.22 -18.03 1.06
N LYS A 104 -2.75 -18.95 0.25
CA LYS A 104 -3.91 -18.75 -0.62
C LYS A 104 -5.13 -18.14 0.07
N ARG A 105 -5.88 -17.41 -0.77
CA ARG A 105 -7.25 -16.93 -0.54
C ARG A 105 -8.09 -17.95 0.21
N GLY A 106 -8.51 -17.62 1.44
CA GLY A 106 -9.88 -17.91 1.86
C GLY A 106 -10.15 -18.91 2.99
N GLU A 107 -9.20 -19.33 3.84
CA GLU A 107 -9.58 -20.22 4.96
C GLU A 107 -10.30 -19.49 6.11
N ARG A 108 -10.12 -18.18 6.27
CA ARG A 108 -10.92 -17.34 7.18
C ARG A 108 -12.03 -16.53 6.50
N ALA A 109 -12.45 -16.93 5.29
CA ALA A 109 -13.43 -16.19 4.51
C ALA A 109 -14.85 -16.84 4.53
N ARG A 110 -15.09 -17.78 5.45
CA ARG A 110 -16.37 -18.46 5.62
C ARG A 110 -17.26 -17.89 6.75
N LEU A 111 -16.79 -16.86 7.43
CA LEU A 111 -17.56 -16.11 8.43
C LEU A 111 -17.93 -14.75 7.84
N PRO A 112 -19.04 -14.10 8.24
CA PRO A 112 -19.35 -12.74 7.80
C PRO A 112 -18.11 -11.86 8.00
N VAL A 113 -17.48 -11.42 6.91
CA VAL A 113 -16.12 -10.86 6.92
C VAL A 113 -16.15 -9.31 6.91
N PRO A 114 -15.09 -8.66 7.44
CA PRO A 114 -15.11 -7.41 8.20
C PRO A 114 -15.10 -6.07 7.42
N ARG A 115 -15.54 -5.00 8.09
CA ARG A 115 -15.17 -3.59 7.88
C ARG A 115 -13.68 -3.41 8.16
N ARG A 116 -12.92 -2.78 7.26
CA ARG A 116 -11.49 -2.54 7.44
C ARG A 116 -11.17 -1.05 7.43
N LEU A 117 -10.36 -0.64 8.39
CA LEU A 117 -9.79 0.69 8.49
C LEU A 117 -8.27 0.54 8.37
N ASP A 118 -7.73 0.98 7.25
CA ASP A 118 -6.30 1.07 7.00
C ASP A 118 -5.81 2.38 7.58
N ALA A 119 -4.77 2.32 8.40
CA ALA A 119 -4.17 3.47 9.06
C ALA A 119 -2.73 3.61 8.57
N PHE A 120 -2.43 4.75 8.00
CA PHE A 120 -1.13 5.18 7.52
C PHE A 120 -0.58 6.16 8.54
N ALA A 121 0.54 5.85 9.16
CA ALA A 121 1.25 6.82 9.98
C ALA A 121 2.32 7.49 9.12
N GLN A 122 2.36 8.81 9.10
CA GLN A 122 3.46 9.54 8.49
C GLN A 122 4.74 9.27 9.31
N PRO A 123 5.82 8.77 8.69
CA PRO A 123 7.08 8.57 9.40
C PRO A 123 7.66 9.91 9.84
N ARG A 124 8.40 9.91 10.94
CA ARG A 124 9.33 11.00 11.23
C ARG A 124 10.59 10.83 10.37
N PRO A 125 11.23 11.91 9.90
CA PRO A 125 12.51 11.80 9.22
C PRO A 125 13.54 11.16 10.15
N ARG A 126 14.07 9.98 9.80
CA ARG A 126 15.20 9.34 10.50
C ARG A 126 16.05 8.47 9.59
N ALA A 127 17.35 8.64 9.81
CA ALA A 127 18.56 7.98 9.29
C ALA A 127 18.69 7.85 7.76
N PRO A 128 19.87 8.16 7.20
CA PRO A 128 20.17 7.86 5.80
C PRO A 128 20.12 6.34 5.60
N GLU A 129 19.11 5.88 4.88
CA GLU A 129 19.11 4.54 4.30
C GLU A 129 19.80 4.64 2.95
N VAL A 130 21.02 4.10 2.88
CA VAL A 130 21.78 4.01 1.63
C VAL A 130 21.06 3.03 0.73
N ALA A 131 20.30 3.53 -0.25
CA ALA A 131 19.74 2.67 -1.28
C ALA A 131 20.88 1.91 -1.98
N ARG A 132 20.81 0.57 -1.93
CA ARG A 132 21.76 -0.26 -2.68
C ARG A 132 21.56 -0.02 -4.18
N PRO A 133 22.63 0.12 -4.97
CA PRO A 133 22.49 0.31 -6.40
C PRO A 133 21.78 -0.90 -7.01
N ALA A 134 20.70 -0.63 -7.75
CA ALA A 134 19.96 -1.66 -8.46
C ALA A 134 20.86 -2.29 -9.54
N ARG A 135 20.86 -3.63 -9.64
CA ARG A 135 21.32 -4.28 -10.87
C ARG A 135 20.38 -3.85 -12.01
N PRO A 136 20.87 -3.77 -13.26
CA PRO A 136 20.01 -3.50 -14.43
C PRO A 136 18.84 -4.49 -14.58
N SER A 137 18.87 -5.63 -13.87
CA SER A 137 17.80 -6.63 -13.81
C SER A 137 16.64 -6.29 -12.87
N GLY A 138 16.71 -5.23 -12.06
CA GLY A 138 15.63 -4.79 -11.19
C GLY A 138 15.46 -5.59 -9.88
N ASP A 139 16.29 -6.61 -9.65
CA ASP A 139 16.23 -7.38 -8.41
C ASP A 139 17.10 -6.75 -7.30
N PRO A 140 16.57 -6.60 -6.07
CA PRO A 140 17.41 -6.32 -4.91
C PRO A 140 18.22 -7.57 -4.53
N VAL A 141 19.43 -7.35 -4.01
CA VAL A 141 20.26 -8.38 -3.36
C VAL A 141 20.12 -8.28 -1.85
#